data_AF-W2UR51-F1
#
_entry.id   AF-W2UR51-F1
#
_cell.length_a   1.000
_cell.length_b   1.000
_cell.length_c   1.000
_cell.angle_alpha   90.00
_cell.angle_beta   90.00
_cell.angle_gamma   90.00
#
_symmetry.space_group_name_H-M   'P 1'
#
loop_
_entity.id
_entity.type
_entity.pdbx_description
1 polymer ?
#
loop_
_entity_poly.entity_id
_entity_poly.type
_entity_poly.pdbx_seq_one_letter_code
_entity_poly.pdbx_strand_id
1 'polypeptide(L)'
;MKTKIKTIDGIQYYFKNHAVYENTEAPFSENFKFKNTVFFNGLEEDICKVFSKSDFKKKINFENIDKFHIDSVSFSINKFKNKIDLIYFLDLGSQLKSITMVLEKEENTWMLY
;
A
#
# COMPACT_ATOMS: atom_id res chain seq x y z
N MET A 1 -4.91 -10.96 -7.27
CA MET A 1 -4.26 -9.68 -7.64
C MET A 1 -5.33 -8.76 -8.19
N LYS A 2 -5.53 -7.55 -7.63
CA LYS A 2 -6.53 -6.59 -8.14
C LYS A 2 -5.79 -5.51 -8.94
N THR A 3 -6.11 -5.35 -10.21
CA THR A 3 -5.61 -4.29 -11.09
C THR A 3 -6.66 -3.18 -11.16
N LYS A 4 -6.25 -1.93 -10.99
CA LYS A 4 -7.07 -0.75 -11.20
C LYS A 4 -6.46 0.09 -12.31
N ILE A 5 -7.32 0.60 -13.19
CA ILE A 5 -6.95 1.54 -14.25
C ILE A 5 -7.64 2.86 -13.91
N LYS A 6 -6.89 3.96 -13.92
CA LYS A 6 -7.43 5.29 -13.63
C LYS A 6 -6.79 6.31 -14.57
N THR A 7 -7.61 7.16 -15.18
CA THR A 7 -7.11 8.28 -15.98
C THR A 7 -7.07 9.54 -15.12
N ILE A 8 -5.92 10.21 -15.07
CA ILE A 8 -5.73 11.49 -14.37
C ILE A 8 -5.01 12.42 -15.35
N ASP A 9 -5.57 13.61 -15.59
CA ASP A 9 -5.03 14.62 -16.51
C ASP A 9 -4.68 14.06 -17.91
N GLY A 10 -5.55 13.19 -18.45
CA GLY A 10 -5.37 12.56 -19.76
C GLY A 10 -4.36 11.41 -19.80
N ILE A 11 -3.70 11.10 -18.68
CA ILE A 11 -2.74 10.00 -18.58
C ILE A 11 -3.40 8.80 -17.92
N GLN A 12 -3.25 7.63 -18.54
CA GLN A 12 -3.77 6.38 -18.01
C GLN A 12 -2.75 5.74 -17.08
N TYR A 13 -3.15 5.56 -15.83
CA TYR A 13 -2.36 4.91 -14.79
C TYR A 13 -2.85 3.50 -14.56
N TYR A 14 -1.89 2.58 -14.47
CA TYR A 14 -2.14 1.19 -14.13
C TYR A 14 -1.57 0.93 -12.75
N PHE A 15 -2.44 0.53 -11.84
CA PHE A 15 -2.08 0.22 -10.47
C PHE A 15 -2.42 -1.24 -10.16
N LYS A 16 -1.46 -2.00 -9.65
CA LYS A 16 -1.70 -3.36 -9.16
C LYS A 16 -1.30 -3.45 -7.72
N ASN A 17 -2.16 -4.06 -6.92
CA ASN A 17 -1.85 -4.41 -5.54
C ASN A 17 -1.97 -5.92 -5.34
N HIS A 18 -0.96 -6.48 -4.69
CA HIS A 18 -0.94 -7.88 -4.31
C HIS A 18 -0.45 -8.04 -2.87
N ALA A 19 -1.39 -8.34 -1.97
CA ALA A 19 -1.09 -8.71 -0.60
C ALA A 19 -0.98 -10.24 -0.47
N VAL A 20 0.03 -10.68 0.27
CA VAL A 20 0.23 -12.06 0.71
C VAL A 20 0.27 -12.05 2.24
N TYR A 21 -0.46 -12.98 2.83
CA TYR A 21 -0.58 -13.15 4.27
C TYR A 21 -0.20 -14.60 4.59
N GLU A 22 0.69 -14.78 5.56
CA GLU A 22 1.05 -16.11 6.09
C GLU A 22 0.85 -16.12 7.60
N ASN A 23 0.50 -17.29 8.14
CA ASN A 23 0.22 -17.49 9.57
C ASN A 23 -0.88 -16.56 10.09
N THR A 24 -2.01 -16.50 9.36
CA THR A 24 -3.15 -15.60 9.64
C THR A 24 -3.97 -15.98 10.86
N GLU A 25 -3.76 -17.18 11.43
CA GLU A 25 -4.48 -17.66 12.62
C GLU A 25 -4.20 -16.80 13.87
N ALA A 26 -3.05 -16.13 13.92
CA ALA A 26 -2.68 -15.21 14.98
C ALA A 26 -1.95 -14.00 14.39
N PRO A 27 -2.66 -12.93 13.96
CA PRO A 27 -2.03 -11.73 13.37
C PRO A 27 -1.06 -11.02 14.34
N PHE A 28 -1.25 -11.26 15.63
CA PHE A 28 -0.41 -10.80 16.74
C PHE A 28 0.86 -11.62 16.95
N SER A 29 0.91 -12.85 16.43
CA SER A 29 2.10 -13.67 16.59
C SER A 29 3.30 -13.02 15.89
N GLU A 30 4.48 -13.19 16.45
CA GLU A 30 5.73 -12.82 15.77
C GLU A 30 5.85 -13.52 14.41
N ASN A 31 5.17 -14.66 14.26
CA ASN A 31 5.15 -15.48 13.07
C ASN A 31 4.20 -14.96 11.98
N PHE A 32 3.31 -14.00 12.27
CA PHE A 32 2.47 -13.38 11.23
C PHE A 32 3.36 -12.63 10.24
N LYS A 33 3.38 -13.12 8.99
CA LYS A 33 4.10 -12.49 7.89
C LYS A 33 3.11 -11.85 6.94
N PHE A 34 3.47 -10.66 6.53
CA PHE A 34 2.69 -9.88 5.59
C PHE A 34 3.63 -9.21 4.60
N LYS A 35 3.28 -9.34 3.32
CA LYS A 35 3.97 -8.70 2.21
C LYS A 35 2.93 -8.10 1.27
N ASN A 36 3.08 -6.85 0.93
CA ASN A 36 2.25 -6.19 -0.07
C ASN A 36 3.11 -5.61 -1.17
N THR A 37 2.91 -6.11 -2.39
CA THR A 37 3.59 -5.60 -3.58
C THR A 37 2.65 -4.67 -4.33
N VAL A 38 3.12 -3.45 -4.57
CA VAL A 38 2.49 -2.45 -5.42
C VAL A 38 3.27 -2.32 -6.71
N PHE A 39 2.56 -2.38 -7.83
CA PHE A 39 3.06 -1.98 -9.13
C PHE A 39 2.32 -0.75 -9.62
N PHE A 40 3.07 0.20 -10.16
CA PHE A 40 2.55 1.45 -10.68
C PHE A 40 3.16 1.73 -12.05
N ASN A 41 2.32 1.91 -13.07
CA ASN A 41 2.73 2.30 -14.42
C ASN A 41 1.95 3.55 -14.86
N GLY A 42 2.51 4.31 -15.80
CA GLY A 42 1.96 5.59 -16.28
C GLY A 42 2.76 6.82 -15.83
N LEU A 43 3.90 6.60 -15.18
CA LEU A 43 4.93 7.61 -14.90
C LEU A 43 6.09 7.45 -15.88
N GLU A 44 7.15 8.26 -15.72
CA GLU A 44 8.37 8.14 -16.55
C GLU A 44 9.02 6.75 -16.40
N GLU A 45 8.93 6.18 -15.21
CA GLU A 45 9.45 4.86 -14.88
C GLU A 45 8.40 4.03 -14.14
N ASP A 46 8.42 2.73 -14.38
CA ASP A 46 7.57 1.79 -13.67
C ASP A 46 8.05 1.61 -12.22
N ILE A 47 7.10 1.66 -11.28
CA ILE A 47 7.40 1.51 -9.86
C ILE A 47 6.99 0.12 -9.41
N CYS A 48 7.91 -0.59 -8.77
CA CYS A 48 7.61 -1.80 -8.00
C CYS A 48 8.07 -1.57 -6.55
N LYS A 49 7.12 -1.57 -5.61
CA LYS A 49 7.42 -1.42 -4.18
C LYS A 49 6.83 -2.55 -3.37
N VAL A 50 7.62 -3.01 -2.40
CA VAL A 50 7.22 -4.03 -1.44
C VAL A 50 7.11 -3.38 -0.09
N PHE A 51 5.93 -3.47 0.50
CA PHE A 51 5.65 -3.08 1.88
C PHE A 51 5.53 -4.33 2.75
N SER A 52 6.01 -4.20 3.97
CA SER A 52 6.10 -5.25 4.98
C SER A 52 5.30 -4.87 6.23
N LYS A 53 5.16 -5.80 7.18
CA LYS A 53 4.52 -5.53 8.48
C LYS A 53 5.12 -4.30 9.18
N SER A 54 6.44 -4.11 9.12
CA SER A 54 7.13 -2.98 9.77
C SER A 54 6.76 -1.63 9.17
N ASP A 55 6.49 -1.56 7.87
CA ASP A 55 6.08 -0.30 7.23
C ASP A 55 4.71 0.15 7.75
N PHE A 56 3.79 -0.81 7.95
CA PHE A 56 2.47 -0.55 8.50
C PHE A 56 2.49 -0.28 10.02
N LYS A 57 3.45 -0.86 10.77
CA LYS A 57 3.60 -0.63 12.22
C LYS A 57 3.79 0.86 12.56
N LYS A 58 4.33 1.67 11.65
CA LYS A 58 4.44 3.13 11.82
C LYS A 58 3.09 3.85 11.90
N LYS A 59 2.02 3.26 11.37
CA LYS A 59 0.67 3.86 11.26
C LYS A 59 -0.41 3.05 12.01
N ILE A 60 -0.10 1.83 12.41
CA ILE A 60 -1.04 0.87 13.02
C ILE A 60 -0.38 0.24 14.24
N ASN A 61 -1.05 0.33 15.39
CA ASN A 61 -0.69 -0.49 16.53
C ASN A 61 -1.23 -1.91 16.32
N PHE A 62 -0.32 -2.85 16.07
CA PHE A 62 -0.66 -4.26 15.82
C PHE A 62 -1.05 -5.02 17.09
N GLU A 63 -0.86 -4.47 18.29
CA GLU A 63 -1.16 -5.16 19.56
C GLU A 63 -2.66 -5.20 19.87
N ASN A 64 -3.47 -4.33 19.26
CA ASN A 64 -4.89 -4.15 19.57
C ASN A 64 -5.82 -4.39 18.35
N ILE A 65 -5.50 -5.33 17.45
CA ILE A 65 -6.25 -5.58 16.21
C ILE A 65 -6.55 -7.07 15.96
N ASP A 66 -7.81 -7.46 15.93
CA ASP A 66 -8.19 -8.89 15.86
C ASP A 66 -7.85 -9.55 14.50
N LYS A 67 -7.64 -8.72 13.47
CA LYS A 67 -7.33 -9.13 12.11
C LYS A 67 -6.44 -8.08 11.45
N PHE A 68 -5.77 -8.46 10.36
CA PHE A 68 -5.15 -7.51 9.46
C PHE A 68 -5.41 -7.89 8.01
N HIS A 69 -6.25 -7.14 7.32
CA HIS A 69 -6.60 -7.37 5.93
C HIS A 69 -6.65 -6.06 5.14
N ILE A 70 -6.15 -6.08 3.90
CA ILE A 70 -6.30 -4.97 2.95
C ILE A 70 -7.55 -5.24 2.14
N ASP A 71 -8.62 -4.52 2.45
CA ASP A 71 -9.86 -4.59 1.69
C ASP A 71 -9.67 -3.99 0.29
N SER A 72 -9.13 -2.77 0.25
CA SER A 72 -8.85 -2.07 -0.98
C SER A 72 -7.71 -1.06 -0.85
N VAL A 73 -7.12 -0.71 -1.99
CA VAL A 73 -6.10 0.35 -2.09
C VAL A 73 -6.53 1.33 -3.17
N SER A 74 -6.45 2.61 -2.86
CA SER A 74 -6.62 3.72 -3.80
C SER A 74 -5.31 4.49 -3.91
N PHE A 75 -5.21 5.34 -4.92
CA PHE A 75 -4.05 6.20 -5.08
C PHE A 75 -4.42 7.59 -5.61
N SER A 76 -3.59 8.56 -5.23
CA SER A 76 -3.49 9.88 -5.85
C SER A 76 -2.04 10.16 -6.24
N ILE A 77 -1.86 10.96 -7.28
CA ILE A 77 -0.55 11.46 -7.70
C ILE A 77 -0.65 12.97 -7.67
N ASN A 78 0.41 13.65 -7.22
CA ASN A 78 0.44 15.09 -7.28
C ASN A 78 0.69 15.59 -8.72
N LYS A 79 0.46 16.89 -8.94
CA LYS A 79 0.63 17.55 -10.25
C LYS A 79 2.03 17.41 -10.83
N PHE A 80 3.05 17.37 -9.97
CA PHE A 80 4.46 17.26 -10.36
C PHE A 80 4.90 15.82 -10.63
N LYS A 81 4.01 14.83 -10.42
CA LYS A 81 4.28 13.40 -10.63
C LYS A 81 5.50 12.88 -9.85
N ASN A 82 5.84 13.53 -8.75
CA ASN A 82 6.94 13.16 -7.86
C ASN A 82 6.46 12.71 -6.48
N LYS A 83 5.14 12.65 -6.25
CA LYS A 83 4.53 12.13 -5.04
C LYS A 83 3.29 11.31 -5.36
N ILE A 84 3.21 10.12 -4.76
CA ILE A 84 2.07 9.21 -4.83
C ILE A 84 1.61 8.90 -3.42
N ASP A 85 0.35 9.18 -3.14
CA ASP A 85 -0.28 8.74 -1.89
C ASP A 85 -1.00 7.42 -2.14
N LEU A 86 -0.59 6.37 -1.44
CA LEU A 86 -1.25 5.07 -1.45
C LEU A 86 -2.17 4.98 -0.24
N ILE A 87 -3.47 4.99 -0.50
CA ILE A 87 -4.51 5.01 0.54
C ILE A 87 -5.02 3.59 0.72
N TYR A 88 -4.66 2.98 1.85
CA TYR A 88 -5.07 1.63 2.21
C TYR A 88 -6.32 1.67 3.08
N PHE A 89 -7.36 0.97 2.65
CA PHE A 89 -8.54 0.69 3.44
C PHE A 89 -8.38 -0.70 4.06
N LEU A 90 -8.32 -0.72 5.39
CA LEU A 90 -7.95 -1.88 6.17
C LEU A 90 -9.11 -2.36 7.00
N ASP A 91 -9.29 -3.67 7.02
CA ASP A 91 -10.14 -4.38 7.96
C ASP A 91 -9.24 -4.93 9.07
N LEU A 92 -9.40 -4.38 10.27
CA LEU A 92 -8.67 -4.75 11.48
C LEU A 92 -9.48 -5.69 12.38
N GLY A 93 -10.60 -6.23 11.90
CA GLY A 93 -11.51 -7.11 12.62
C GLY A 93 -12.58 -6.32 13.36
N SER A 94 -12.22 -5.65 14.46
CA SER A 94 -13.15 -4.84 15.26
C SER A 94 -13.40 -3.43 14.69
N GLN A 95 -12.55 -2.98 13.76
CA GLN A 95 -12.67 -1.65 13.15
C GLN A 95 -12.16 -1.62 11.71
N LEU A 96 -12.73 -0.70 10.93
CA LEU A 96 -12.19 -0.31 9.64
C LEU A 96 -11.29 0.91 9.82
N LYS A 97 -10.11 0.88 9.21
CA LYS A 97 -9.14 1.99 9.30
C LYS A 97 -8.59 2.33 7.92
N SER A 98 -8.50 3.61 7.60
CA SER A 98 -7.74 4.09 6.45
C SER A 98 -6.37 4.57 6.89
N ILE A 99 -5.31 4.18 6.17
CA ILE A 99 -3.98 4.77 6.32
C ILE A 99 -3.44 5.21 4.96
N THR A 100 -2.53 6.18 4.99
CA THR A 100 -1.83 6.64 3.79
C THR A 100 -0.35 6.33 3.92
N MET A 101 0.19 5.65 2.92
CA MET A 101 1.63 5.43 2.71
C MET A 101 2.07 6.35 1.58
N VAL A 102 3.09 7.18 1.82
CA VAL A 102 3.53 8.18 0.85
C VAL A 102 4.77 7.67 0.12
N LEU A 103 4.75 7.70 -1.20
CA LEU A 103 5.93 7.50 -2.03
C LEU A 103 6.35 8.85 -2.63
N GLU A 104 7.59 9.27 -2.41
CA GLU A 104 8.16 10.49 -3.02
C GLU A 104 9.37 10.14 -3.89
N LYS A 105 9.54 10.82 -5.02
CA LYS A 105 10.66 10.62 -5.96
C LYS A 105 11.84 11.50 -5.53
N GLU A 106 12.96 10.85 -5.22
CA GLU A 106 14.24 11.48 -4.89
C GLU A 106 15.33 10.91 -5.79
N GLU A 107 16.05 11.76 -6.54
CA GLU A 107 17.16 11.33 -7.40
C GLU A 107 16.82 10.11 -8.29
N ASN A 108 15.60 10.09 -8.84
CA ASN A 108 15.01 9.00 -9.63
C ASN A 108 14.66 7.71 -8.88
N THR A 109 14.80 7.67 -7.56
CA THR A 109 14.32 6.57 -6.73
C THR A 109 13.05 6.97 -5.99
N TRP A 110 12.06 6.08 -5.95
CA TRP A 110 10.87 6.28 -5.12
C TRP A 110 11.13 5.84 -3.68
N MET A 111 10.92 6.72 -2.72
CA MET A 111 11.20 6.49 -1.29
C MET A 111 9.89 6.47 -0.50
N LEU A 112 9.82 5.62 0.52
CA LEU A 112 8.67 5.51 1.41
C LEU A 112 8.84 6.44 2.62
N TYR A 113 7.85 7.31 2.84
CA TYR A 113 7.79 8.29 3.92
C TYR A 113 6.64 8.02 4.92
#